data_AF-F1L9K2-F1
#
_entry.id   AF-F1L9K2-F1
#
_cell.length_a   1.000
_cell.length_b   1.000
_cell.length_c   1.000
_cell.angle_alpha   90.00
_cell.angle_beta   90.00
_cell.angle_gamma   90.00
#
_symmetry.space_group_name_H-M   'P 1'
#
loop_
_entity.id
_entity.type
_entity.pdbx_description
1 polymer ?
#
loop_
_entity_poly.entity_id
_entity_poly.type
_entity_poly.pdbx_seq_one_letter_code
_entity_poly.pdbx_strand_id
1 'polypeptide(L)'
;MFVFVSVIGLVLGSMPEFQEDPSNAAAYHLLHYGTRRDEQPPKFDPSSEIGQQFPHFIYRPTDNPNSFLITVEYTCMAWFTLEYIIRMLIAPRKMTFFVQSLNVIDLFTILPFYLEVGLPFFGIQAEKLHELTGAMLVVRVLRVLRMARVFKLARYSTGLQTFGSTLQSSVAELTMLGMFLVTGIVFFSTIMYFLEKDEVGSEFYSIPAACWWCVVTMTTIGYGDSIPQTSIGKMIATSASVCGIIVLAFPISMIVEKFASAQQRAIEREAAKQAAIAAATNQYLLGRFPSRRGACKRPMLAPLQRLCGFRRRSLSTIT
;
A
#
# COMPACT_ATOMS: atom_id res chain seq x y z
N MET A 1 -7.84 -7.52 -14.42
CA MET A 1 -6.69 -7.91 -15.27
C MET A 1 -5.86 -6.71 -15.72
N PHE A 2 -6.44 -5.70 -16.40
CA PHE A 2 -5.68 -4.50 -16.84
C PHE A 2 -4.89 -3.77 -15.74
N VAL A 3 -5.39 -3.71 -14.50
CA VAL A 3 -4.62 -3.12 -13.38
C VAL A 3 -3.35 -3.91 -13.08
N PHE A 4 -3.44 -5.24 -13.01
CA PHE A 4 -2.26 -6.10 -12.80
C PHE A 4 -1.28 -6.00 -13.96
N VAL A 5 -1.76 -6.03 -15.21
CA VAL A 5 -0.92 -5.87 -16.39
C VAL A 5 -0.20 -4.53 -16.38
N SER A 6 -0.89 -3.45 -16.00
CA SER A 6 -0.32 -2.11 -15.92
C SER A 6 0.72 -1.97 -14.81
N VAL A 7 0.52 -2.62 -13.65
CA VAL A 7 1.50 -2.64 -12.55
C VAL A 7 2.71 -3.50 -12.91
N ILE A 8 2.51 -4.69 -13.48
CA ILE A 8 3.59 -5.56 -13.94
C ILE A 8 4.40 -4.85 -15.04
N GLY A 9 3.73 -4.18 -15.99
CA GLY A 9 4.40 -3.40 -17.02
C GLY A 9 5.26 -2.27 -16.46
N LEU A 10 4.83 -1.62 -15.38
CA LEU A 10 5.63 -0.61 -14.67
C LEU A 10 6.86 -1.23 -13.99
N VAL A 11 6.68 -2.36 -13.29
CA VAL A 11 7.78 -3.07 -12.62
C VAL A 11 8.80 -3.57 -13.65
N LEU A 12 8.35 -4.24 -14.71
CA LEU A 12 9.22 -4.69 -15.79
C LEU A 12 9.89 -3.51 -16.48
N GLY A 13 9.18 -2.42 -16.75
CA GLY A 13 9.77 -1.23 -17.37
C GLY A 13 10.84 -0.53 -16.53
N SER A 14 10.89 -0.80 -15.21
CA SER A 14 11.96 -0.31 -14.34
C SER A 14 13.23 -1.17 -14.36
N MET A 15 13.15 -2.39 -14.92
CA MET A 15 14.27 -3.31 -15.00
C MET A 15 15.16 -2.99 -16.21
N PRO A 16 16.50 -3.00 -16.05
CA PRO A 16 17.42 -2.60 -17.13
C PRO A 16 17.32 -3.49 -18.37
N GLU A 17 16.92 -4.75 -18.24
CA GLU A 17 16.75 -5.70 -19.35
C GLU A 17 15.57 -5.37 -20.26
N PHE A 18 14.61 -4.61 -19.74
CA PHE A 18 13.38 -4.24 -20.44
C PHE A 18 13.33 -2.76 -20.81
N GLN A 19 14.44 -2.05 -20.67
CA GLN A 19 14.64 -0.71 -21.21
C GLN A 19 14.92 -0.76 -22.72
N GLU A 20 14.65 0.36 -23.41
CA GLU A 20 14.80 0.52 -24.87
C GLU A 20 16.18 0.10 -25.39
N ASP A 21 17.24 0.29 -24.60
CA ASP A 21 18.59 -0.17 -24.89
C ASP A 21 19.06 -1.21 -23.85
N PRO A 22 18.88 -2.52 -24.11
CA PRO A 22 19.27 -3.58 -23.18
C PRO A 22 20.78 -3.86 -23.19
N SER A 23 21.56 -3.23 -24.08
CA SER A 23 23.01 -3.48 -24.21
C SER A 23 23.78 -3.17 -22.92
N ASN A 24 23.28 -2.21 -22.14
CA ASN A 24 23.87 -1.79 -20.87
C ASN A 24 23.43 -2.65 -19.68
N ALA A 25 22.44 -3.54 -19.84
CA ALA A 25 21.91 -4.34 -18.74
C ALA A 25 22.94 -5.35 -18.19
N ALA A 26 23.71 -6.00 -19.07
CA ALA A 26 24.74 -6.94 -18.65
C ALA A 26 25.88 -6.25 -17.87
N ALA A 27 26.32 -5.08 -18.33
CA ALA A 27 27.33 -4.26 -17.65
C ALA A 27 26.81 -3.75 -16.29
N TYR A 28 25.54 -3.35 -16.20
CA TYR A 28 24.89 -2.96 -14.95
C TYR A 28 24.93 -4.09 -13.90
N HIS A 29 24.60 -5.32 -14.29
CA HIS A 29 24.64 -6.47 -13.37
C HIS A 29 26.05 -6.79 -12.90
N LEU A 30 27.05 -6.75 -13.79
CA LEU A 30 28.44 -7.02 -13.42
C LEU A 30 28.99 -6.00 -12.41
N LEU A 31 28.61 -4.72 -12.55
CA LEU A 31 28.98 -3.66 -11.59
C LEU A 31 28.39 -3.89 -10.19
N HIS A 32 27.13 -4.36 -10.12
CA HIS A 32 26.43 -4.55 -8.84
C HIS A 32 26.64 -5.95 -8.23
N TYR A 33 27.16 -6.90 -9.01
CA TYR A 33 27.55 -8.22 -8.52
C TYR A 33 28.87 -8.18 -7.74
N GLY A 34 29.79 -7.27 -8.10
CA GLY A 34 31.11 -7.14 -7.47
C GLY A 34 31.11 -6.60 -6.04
N THR A 35 30.02 -6.01 -5.57
CA THR A 35 29.95 -5.35 -4.24
C THR A 35 29.52 -6.28 -3.09
N ARG A 36 29.29 -7.58 -3.37
CA ARG A 36 28.62 -8.49 -2.42
C ARG A 36 29.49 -9.62 -1.86
N ARG A 37 30.82 -9.59 -2.05
CA ARG A 37 31.77 -10.44 -1.32
C ARG A 37 32.76 -9.58 -0.55
N ASP A 38 32.54 -9.50 0.77
CA ASP A 38 33.52 -9.41 1.87
C ASP A 38 34.75 -8.49 1.84
N GLU A 39 34.86 -7.51 0.94
CA GLU A 39 35.86 -6.45 1.11
C GLU A 39 35.22 -5.08 0.91
N GLN A 40 35.14 -4.30 1.99
CA GLN A 40 35.08 -2.84 1.86
C GLN A 40 36.23 -2.44 0.93
N PRO A 41 35.97 -1.81 -0.22
CA PRO A 41 37.07 -1.34 -1.04
C PRO A 41 37.86 -0.33 -0.20
N PRO A 42 39.19 -0.45 -0.11
CA PRO A 42 39.99 0.55 0.57
C PRO A 42 39.66 1.92 -0.01
N LYS A 43 39.40 2.88 0.88
CA LYS A 43 38.88 4.23 0.59
C LYS A 43 39.76 5.05 -0.36
N PHE A 44 40.92 4.52 -0.75
CA PHE A 44 41.85 5.01 -1.76
C PHE A 44 42.54 3.84 -2.47
N ASP A 45 41.87 3.22 -3.43
CA ASP A 45 42.55 2.42 -4.46
C ASP A 45 41.98 2.83 -5.84
N PRO A 46 42.78 3.50 -6.70
CA PRO A 46 42.34 3.95 -8.02
C PRO A 46 42.11 2.79 -9.01
N SER A 47 42.39 1.55 -8.59
CA SER A 47 42.41 0.36 -9.44
C SER A 47 41.42 -0.72 -8.97
N SER A 48 40.18 -0.35 -8.65
CA SER A 48 39.09 -1.34 -8.74
C SER A 48 38.97 -1.75 -10.22
N GLU A 49 39.43 -2.94 -10.57
CA GLU A 49 39.51 -3.49 -11.94
C GLU A 49 38.19 -3.36 -12.74
N ILE A 50 37.05 -3.26 -12.05
CA ILE A 50 35.72 -3.09 -12.65
C ILE A 50 35.57 -1.71 -13.33
N GLY A 51 36.17 -0.66 -12.78
CA GLY A 51 36.21 0.68 -13.39
C GLY A 51 37.19 0.80 -14.55
N GLN A 52 38.23 -0.04 -14.58
CA GLN A 52 39.19 -0.12 -15.70
C GLN A 52 38.65 -0.95 -16.87
N GLN A 53 37.75 -1.91 -16.63
CA GLN A 53 37.14 -2.72 -17.69
C GLN A 53 36.06 -1.95 -18.48
N PHE A 54 35.49 -0.89 -17.89
CA PHE A 54 34.51 0.00 -18.54
C PHE A 54 34.73 1.48 -18.18
N PRO A 55 35.85 2.10 -18.59
CA PRO A 55 36.25 3.45 -18.15
C PRO A 55 35.30 4.57 -18.64
N HIS A 56 34.40 4.25 -19.57
CA HIS A 56 33.40 5.18 -20.12
C HIS A 56 31.95 4.71 -19.94
N PHE A 57 31.70 3.68 -19.12
CA PHE A 57 30.32 3.24 -18.87
C PHE A 57 29.65 4.16 -17.86
N ILE A 58 28.91 5.15 -18.37
CA ILE A 58 27.94 5.91 -17.60
C ILE A 58 26.61 5.20 -17.80
N TYR A 59 26.15 4.42 -16.81
CA TYR A 59 24.76 3.95 -16.81
C TYR A 59 23.86 5.18 -16.75
N ARG A 60 23.36 5.60 -17.91
CA ARG A 60 22.22 6.49 -18.02
C ARG A 60 21.03 5.56 -18.11
N PRO A 61 20.21 5.42 -17.06
CA PRO A 61 18.96 4.69 -17.19
C PRO A 61 18.22 5.32 -18.37
N THR A 62 18.06 4.56 -19.45
CA THR A 62 17.18 4.97 -20.52
C THR A 62 15.80 4.87 -19.90
N ASP A 63 15.22 6.01 -19.53
CA ASP A 63 13.94 6.06 -18.81
C ASP A 63 12.77 5.50 -19.64
N ASN A 64 13.02 5.16 -20.89
CA ASN A 64 12.05 4.60 -21.81
C ASN A 64 12.10 3.06 -21.75
N PRO A 65 10.98 2.42 -21.39
CA PRO A 65 10.87 0.98 -21.48
C PRO A 65 10.78 0.54 -22.95
N ASN A 66 10.97 -0.76 -23.20
CA ASN A 66 10.82 -1.36 -24.52
C ASN A 66 9.48 -0.98 -25.19
N SER A 67 9.48 -0.84 -26.52
CA SER A 67 8.30 -0.43 -27.32
C SER A 67 7.05 -1.28 -27.04
N PHE A 68 7.24 -2.57 -26.73
CA PHE A 68 6.15 -3.45 -26.29
C PHE A 68 5.51 -3.00 -24.98
N LEU A 69 6.31 -2.71 -23.95
CA LEU A 69 5.83 -2.25 -22.65
C LEU A 69 5.17 -0.87 -22.74
N ILE A 70 5.71 0.02 -23.59
CA ILE A 70 5.06 1.30 -23.92
C ILE A 70 3.67 1.04 -24.52
N THR A 71 3.56 0.15 -25.51
CA THR A 71 2.28 -0.18 -26.14
C THR A 71 1.27 -0.73 -25.13
N VAL A 72 1.71 -1.60 -24.22
CA VAL A 72 0.89 -2.12 -23.12
C VAL A 72 0.44 -1.00 -22.18
N GLU A 73 1.33 -0.07 -21.81
CA GLU A 73 0.98 1.07 -20.97
C GLU A 73 -0.08 1.96 -21.62
N TYR A 74 0.11 2.34 -22.88
CA TYR A 74 -0.85 3.15 -23.65
C TYR A 74 -2.21 2.45 -23.74
N THR A 75 -2.22 1.14 -24.00
CA THR A 75 -3.46 0.35 -24.07
C THR A 75 -4.17 0.32 -22.71
N CYS A 76 -3.43 0.13 -21.61
CA CYS A 76 -4.00 0.15 -20.26
C CYS A 76 -4.55 1.54 -19.90
N MET A 77 -3.84 2.63 -20.25
CA MET A 77 -4.30 3.99 -19.98
C MET A 77 -5.54 4.34 -20.82
N ALA A 78 -5.58 3.95 -22.09
CA ALA A 78 -6.76 4.09 -22.94
C ALA A 78 -7.98 3.38 -22.33
N TRP A 79 -7.78 2.18 -21.77
CA TRP A 79 -8.87 1.46 -21.09
C TRP A 79 -9.33 2.19 -19.81
N PHE A 80 -8.40 2.64 -18.96
CA PHE A 80 -8.75 3.34 -17.71
C PHE A 80 -9.45 4.68 -17.94
N THR A 81 -9.09 5.36 -19.02
CA THR A 81 -9.66 6.65 -19.39
C THR A 81 -11.06 6.49 -19.95
N LEU A 82 -11.27 5.51 -20.83
CA LEU A 82 -12.59 5.11 -21.28
C LEU A 82 -13.49 4.78 -20.09
N GLU A 83 -13.00 3.95 -19.16
CA GLU A 83 -13.72 3.55 -17.96
C GLU A 83 -14.10 4.76 -17.09
N TYR A 84 -13.20 5.72 -16.92
CA TYR A 84 -13.43 6.97 -16.18
C TYR A 84 -14.45 7.88 -16.89
N ILE A 85 -14.30 8.08 -18.21
CA ILE A 85 -15.16 8.94 -19.02
C ILE A 85 -16.59 8.40 -19.03
N ILE A 86 -16.79 7.10 -19.28
CA ILE A 86 -18.13 6.49 -19.28
C ILE A 86 -18.81 6.71 -17.93
N ARG A 87 -18.10 6.50 -16.81
CA ARG A 87 -18.65 6.76 -15.47
C ARG A 87 -18.99 8.22 -15.25
N MET A 88 -18.10 9.11 -15.67
CA MET A 88 -18.32 10.54 -15.58
C MET A 88 -19.57 10.95 -16.39
N LEU A 89 -19.77 10.39 -17.59
CA LEU A 89 -20.93 10.68 -18.45
C LEU A 89 -22.25 10.17 -17.86
N ILE A 90 -22.26 8.96 -17.30
CA ILE A 90 -23.46 8.36 -16.67
C ILE A 90 -23.83 9.05 -15.35
N ALA A 91 -22.85 9.63 -14.63
CA ALA A 91 -23.10 10.23 -13.33
C ALA A 91 -24.10 11.41 -13.40
N PRO A 92 -25.17 11.42 -12.58
CA PRO A 92 -26.20 12.46 -12.62
C PRO A 92 -25.71 13.82 -12.12
N ARG A 93 -24.74 13.85 -11.20
CA ARG A 93 -24.11 15.08 -10.66
C ARG A 93 -22.60 15.02 -10.81
N LYS A 94 -22.04 15.81 -11.74
CA LYS A 94 -20.61 15.76 -12.10
C LYS A 94 -19.69 16.21 -10.95
N MET A 95 -20.03 17.27 -10.23
CA MET A 95 -19.18 17.79 -9.14
C MET A 95 -19.09 16.82 -7.96
N THR A 96 -20.20 16.17 -7.60
CA THR A 96 -20.19 15.12 -6.58
C THR A 96 -19.37 13.91 -7.01
N PHE A 97 -19.37 13.59 -8.31
CA PHE A 97 -18.56 12.51 -8.87
C PHE A 97 -17.06 12.76 -8.66
N PHE A 98 -16.55 13.97 -8.90
CA PHE A 98 -15.12 14.28 -8.72
C PHE A 98 -14.66 14.23 -7.26
N VAL A 99 -15.53 14.50 -6.28
CA VAL A 99 -15.16 14.54 -4.85
C VAL A 99 -15.17 13.14 -4.20
N GLN A 100 -15.81 12.16 -4.82
CA GLN A 100 -15.89 10.80 -4.27
C GLN A 100 -14.53 10.09 -4.30
N SER A 101 -14.07 9.55 -3.16
CA SER A 101 -12.71 9.01 -2.98
C SER A 101 -12.28 7.98 -4.02
N LEU A 102 -13.17 7.09 -4.45
CA LEU A 102 -12.86 6.08 -5.49
C LEU A 102 -12.71 6.68 -6.90
N ASN A 103 -13.37 7.80 -7.19
CA ASN A 103 -13.24 8.50 -8.47
C ASN A 103 -11.99 9.39 -8.48
N VAL A 104 -11.62 9.95 -7.32
CA VAL A 104 -10.34 10.65 -7.13
C VAL A 104 -9.16 9.72 -7.41
N ILE A 105 -9.20 8.47 -6.90
CA ILE A 105 -8.16 7.45 -7.19
C ILE A 105 -8.11 7.12 -8.69
N ASP A 106 -9.27 6.97 -9.36
CA ASP A 106 -9.32 6.73 -10.80
C ASP A 106 -8.71 7.91 -11.59
N LEU A 107 -8.94 9.16 -11.14
CA LEU A 107 -8.34 10.36 -11.74
C LEU A 107 -6.81 10.37 -11.55
N PHE A 108 -6.32 10.15 -10.32
CA PHE A 108 -4.87 10.06 -10.05
C PHE A 108 -4.18 8.90 -10.78
N THR A 109 -4.93 7.86 -11.15
CA THR A 109 -4.38 6.74 -11.94
C THR A 109 -4.02 7.14 -13.37
N ILE A 110 -4.82 8.01 -13.99
CA ILE A 110 -4.62 8.44 -15.38
C ILE A 110 -3.81 9.74 -15.47
N LEU A 111 -3.89 10.59 -14.45
CA LEU A 111 -3.30 11.94 -14.42
C LEU A 111 -1.81 11.96 -14.82
N PRO A 112 -0.91 11.11 -14.28
CA PRO A 112 0.52 11.21 -14.57
C PRO A 112 0.84 10.99 -16.05
N PHE A 113 0.12 10.08 -16.71
CA PHE A 113 0.29 9.79 -18.13
C PHE A 113 -0.08 11.00 -18.99
N TYR A 114 -1.23 11.63 -18.73
CA TYR A 114 -1.67 12.81 -19.50
C TYR A 114 -0.81 14.04 -19.23
N LEU A 115 -0.33 14.21 -18.00
CA LEU A 115 0.61 15.28 -17.69
C LEU A 115 1.92 15.08 -18.47
N GLU A 116 2.45 13.86 -18.52
CA GLU A 116 3.68 13.58 -19.26
C GLU A 116 3.53 13.75 -20.77
N VAL A 117 2.45 13.23 -21.35
CA VAL A 117 2.14 13.42 -22.78
C VAL A 117 1.85 14.88 -23.10
N GLY A 118 1.20 15.62 -22.18
CA GLY A 118 0.80 17.02 -22.37
C GLY A 118 1.92 18.04 -22.21
N LEU A 119 2.93 17.76 -21.38
CA LEU A 119 4.07 18.68 -21.11
C LEU A 119 4.73 19.21 -22.40
N PRO A 120 5.07 18.39 -23.40
CA PRO A 120 5.62 18.86 -24.68
C PRO A 120 4.68 19.78 -25.47
N PHE A 121 3.35 19.59 -25.38
CA PHE A 121 2.36 20.38 -26.13
C PHE A 121 2.21 21.81 -25.58
N PHE A 122 2.48 22.03 -24.30
CA PHE A 122 2.42 23.36 -23.69
C PHE A 122 3.63 24.26 -24.01
N GLY A 123 4.46 23.88 -25.00
CA GLY A 123 5.67 24.63 -25.36
C GLY A 123 6.77 24.54 -24.29
N ILE A 124 6.60 23.64 -23.33
CA ILE A 124 7.61 23.29 -22.36
C ILE A 124 8.54 22.28 -23.04
N GLN A 125 9.41 22.78 -23.92
CA GLN A 125 10.48 21.96 -24.49
C GLN A 125 11.31 21.39 -23.32
N ALA A 126 11.37 20.06 -23.22
CA ALA A 126 12.15 19.36 -22.21
C ALA A 126 13.61 19.87 -22.12
N GLU A 127 14.15 20.38 -23.22
CA GLU A 127 15.50 20.96 -23.29
C GLU A 127 15.64 22.32 -22.57
N LYS A 128 14.64 23.22 -22.64
CA LYS A 128 14.63 24.48 -21.87
C LYS A 128 14.20 24.26 -20.41
N LEU A 129 13.43 23.20 -20.16
CA LEU A 129 13.08 22.80 -18.80
C LEU A 129 14.28 22.16 -18.08
N HIS A 130 15.19 21.48 -18.79
CA HIS A 130 16.38 20.85 -18.20
C HIS A 130 17.31 21.83 -17.45
N GLU A 131 17.23 23.13 -17.75
CA GLU A 131 17.93 24.21 -17.02
C GLU A 131 17.22 24.59 -15.71
N LEU A 132 15.90 24.42 -15.61
CA LEU A 132 15.19 24.55 -14.34
C LEU A 132 15.40 23.26 -13.54
N THR A 133 16.19 23.30 -12.46
CA THR A 133 16.38 22.16 -11.55
C THR A 133 15.07 21.50 -11.09
N GLY A 134 13.95 22.24 -11.10
CA GLY A 134 12.61 21.74 -10.78
C GLY A 134 11.94 20.88 -11.86
N ALA A 135 12.32 21.01 -13.12
CA ALA A 135 11.74 20.31 -14.27
C ALA A 135 11.92 18.80 -14.23
N MET A 136 13.17 18.39 -14.02
CA MET A 136 13.58 17.01 -13.91
C MET A 136 12.96 16.37 -12.66
N LEU A 137 12.81 17.16 -11.58
CA LEU A 137 12.09 16.74 -10.38
C LEU A 137 10.60 16.52 -10.66
N VAL A 138 9.95 17.42 -11.41
CA VAL A 138 8.53 17.28 -11.78
C VAL A 138 8.31 16.01 -12.59
N VAL A 139 9.12 15.74 -13.63
CA VAL A 139 9.00 14.50 -14.42
C VAL A 139 9.24 13.27 -13.55
N ARG A 140 10.25 13.27 -12.66
CA ARG A 140 10.50 12.17 -11.73
C ARG A 140 9.33 11.93 -10.76
N VAL A 141 8.75 12.99 -10.22
CA VAL A 141 7.58 12.90 -9.34
C VAL A 141 6.37 12.34 -10.10
N LEU A 142 6.11 12.81 -11.33
CA LEU A 142 5.04 12.27 -12.18
C LEU A 142 5.23 10.78 -12.45
N ARG A 143 6.47 10.33 -12.69
CA ARG A 143 6.76 8.89 -12.86
C ARG A 143 6.48 8.09 -11.59
N VAL A 144 6.85 8.59 -10.41
CA VAL A 144 6.51 7.93 -9.13
C VAL A 144 4.99 7.90 -8.93
N LEU A 145 4.28 8.97 -9.30
CA LEU A 145 2.81 9.00 -9.22
C LEU A 145 2.13 7.95 -10.09
N ARG A 146 2.78 7.41 -11.14
CA ARG A 146 2.23 6.29 -11.90
C ARG A 146 1.99 5.06 -11.01
N MET A 147 2.78 4.87 -9.95
CA MET A 147 2.56 3.80 -8.98
C MET A 147 1.23 3.93 -8.25
N ALA A 148 0.64 5.14 -8.17
CA ALA A 148 -0.69 5.34 -7.58
C ALA A 148 -1.79 4.52 -8.28
N ARG A 149 -1.57 4.07 -9.53
CA ARG A 149 -2.49 3.16 -10.23
C ARG A 149 -2.72 1.84 -9.49
N VAL A 150 -1.79 1.42 -8.61
CA VAL A 150 -2.00 0.25 -7.74
C VAL A 150 -3.21 0.44 -6.82
N PHE A 151 -3.49 1.67 -6.39
CA PHE A 151 -4.65 1.97 -5.55
C PHE A 151 -5.98 1.80 -6.29
N LYS A 152 -5.98 1.76 -7.63
CA LYS A 152 -7.18 1.39 -8.41
C LYS A 152 -7.69 0.00 -8.06
N LEU A 153 -6.84 -0.89 -7.52
CA LEU A 153 -7.25 -2.18 -6.94
C LEU A 153 -8.29 -2.03 -5.83
N ALA A 154 -8.31 -0.90 -5.11
CA ALA A 154 -9.31 -0.64 -4.08
C ALA A 154 -10.74 -0.73 -4.63
N ARG A 155 -10.99 -0.26 -5.85
CA ARG A 155 -12.33 -0.35 -6.47
C ARG A 155 -12.81 -1.79 -6.66
N TYR A 156 -11.89 -2.72 -6.89
CA TYR A 156 -12.22 -4.12 -7.19
C TYR A 156 -12.12 -5.04 -5.97
N SER A 157 -11.61 -4.54 -4.84
CA SER A 157 -11.48 -5.30 -3.60
C SER A 157 -12.35 -4.71 -2.50
N THR A 158 -13.41 -5.41 -2.13
CA THR A 158 -14.24 -5.08 -0.97
C THR A 158 -13.40 -5.04 0.32
N GLY A 159 -12.42 -5.93 0.45
CA GLY A 159 -11.49 -5.94 1.59
C GLY A 159 -10.70 -4.63 1.72
N LEU A 160 -10.19 -4.11 0.59
CA LEU A 160 -9.41 -2.86 0.59
C LEU A 160 -10.30 -1.63 0.81
N GLN A 161 -11.56 -1.66 0.34
CA GLN A 161 -12.56 -0.61 0.64
C GLN A 161 -12.94 -0.59 2.11
N THR A 162 -13.22 -1.75 2.70
CA THR A 162 -13.52 -1.89 4.13
C THR A 162 -12.32 -1.46 4.97
N PHE A 163 -11.10 -1.86 4.59
CA PHE A 163 -9.87 -1.41 5.24
C PHE A 163 -9.73 0.12 5.21
N GLY A 164 -9.89 0.74 4.03
CA GLY A 164 -9.82 2.19 3.89
C GLY A 164 -10.87 2.94 4.72
N SER A 165 -12.12 2.46 4.73
CA SER A 165 -13.19 3.04 5.54
C SER A 165 -12.95 2.87 7.05
N THR A 166 -12.34 1.75 7.44
CA THR A 166 -11.95 1.49 8.83
C THR A 166 -10.82 2.42 9.28
N LEU A 167 -9.80 2.61 8.43
CA LEU A 167 -8.72 3.57 8.68
C LEU A 167 -9.25 5.00 8.81
N GLN A 168 -10.16 5.40 7.92
CA GLN A 168 -10.79 6.73 7.99
C GLN A 168 -11.56 6.92 9.30
N SER A 169 -12.27 5.87 9.75
CA SER A 169 -13.01 5.90 11.01
C SER A 169 -12.10 5.94 12.23
N SER A 170 -10.86 5.47 12.09
CA SER A 170 -9.87 5.37 13.17
C SER A 170 -8.77 6.42 13.06
N VAL A 171 -8.92 7.41 12.17
CA VAL A 171 -7.84 8.35 11.85
C VAL A 171 -7.44 9.17 13.07
N ALA A 172 -8.39 9.51 13.95
CA ALA A 172 -8.12 10.25 15.18
C ALA A 172 -7.23 9.43 16.13
N GLU A 173 -7.58 8.15 16.32
CA GLU A 173 -6.84 7.21 17.17
C GLU A 173 -5.43 6.95 16.60
N LEU A 174 -5.32 6.74 15.29
CA LEU A 174 -4.03 6.56 14.59
C LEU A 174 -3.17 7.82 14.62
N THR A 175 -3.77 9.01 14.52
CA THR A 175 -3.02 10.28 14.57
C THR A 175 -2.46 10.50 15.97
N MET A 176 -3.25 10.26 17.02
CA MET A 176 -2.78 10.37 18.41
C MET A 176 -1.61 9.43 18.69
N LEU A 177 -1.70 8.18 18.23
CA LEU A 177 -0.60 7.24 18.35
C LEU A 177 0.62 7.67 17.52
N GLY A 178 0.41 8.13 16.28
CA GLY A 178 1.48 8.62 15.43
C GLY A 178 2.28 9.74 16.10
N MET A 179 1.60 10.65 16.80
CA MET A 179 2.24 11.68 17.62
C MET A 179 3.11 11.09 18.75
N PHE A 180 2.62 10.05 19.44
CA PHE A 180 3.40 9.36 20.47
C PHE A 180 4.64 8.66 19.89
N LEU A 181 4.49 7.98 18.76
CA LEU A 181 5.58 7.29 18.07
C LEU A 181 6.64 8.27 17.56
N VAL A 182 6.25 9.38 16.94
CA VAL A 182 7.19 10.44 16.50
C VAL A 182 7.91 11.05 17.70
N THR A 183 7.20 11.34 18.79
CA THR A 183 7.81 11.87 20.01
C THR A 183 8.82 10.88 20.61
N GLY A 184 8.46 9.59 20.66
CA GLY A 184 9.36 8.52 21.11
C GLY A 184 10.62 8.41 20.25
N ILE A 185 10.47 8.46 18.93
CA ILE A 185 11.61 8.46 17.99
C ILE A 185 12.53 9.63 18.28
N VAL A 186 12.00 10.86 18.32
CA VAL A 186 12.83 12.05 18.56
C VAL A 186 13.50 11.99 19.93
N PHE A 187 12.80 11.51 20.96
CA PHE A 187 13.32 11.39 22.32
C PHE A 187 14.51 10.41 22.39
N PHE A 188 14.34 9.16 21.96
CA PHE A 188 15.40 8.15 22.00
C PHE A 188 16.56 8.52 21.06
N SER A 189 16.27 9.12 19.90
CA SER A 189 17.30 9.57 18.95
C SER A 189 18.15 10.69 19.52
N THR A 190 17.55 11.63 20.24
CA THR A 190 18.28 12.73 20.88
C THR A 190 19.22 12.19 21.96
N ILE A 191 18.74 11.27 22.80
CA ILE A 191 19.57 10.61 23.82
C ILE A 191 20.72 9.84 23.14
N MET A 192 20.42 9.04 22.11
CA MET A 192 21.44 8.25 21.42
C MET A 192 22.51 9.14 20.78
N TYR A 193 22.10 10.21 20.11
CA TYR A 193 23.02 11.20 19.57
C TYR A 193 23.97 11.75 20.64
N PHE A 194 23.44 12.22 21.78
CA PHE A 194 24.30 12.78 22.83
C PHE A 194 25.22 11.77 23.51
N LEU A 195 24.85 10.48 23.53
CA LEU A 195 25.69 9.42 24.09
C LEU A 195 26.77 8.93 23.13
N GLU A 196 26.55 9.01 21.83
CA GLU A 196 27.44 8.39 20.82
C GLU A 196 28.15 9.43 19.92
N LYS A 197 27.81 10.73 19.99
CA LYS A 197 28.39 11.76 19.11
C LYS A 197 29.91 11.95 19.29
N ASP A 198 30.43 11.65 20.48
CA ASP A 198 31.84 11.88 20.81
C ASP A 198 32.70 10.61 20.60
N GLU A 199 32.07 9.50 20.19
CA GLU A 199 32.75 8.23 19.95
C GLU A 199 33.32 8.14 18.53
N VAL A 200 34.54 7.61 18.42
CA VAL A 200 35.24 7.47 17.15
C VAL A 200 34.62 6.33 16.34
N GLY A 201 34.18 6.64 15.11
CA GLY A 201 33.53 5.65 14.23
C GLY A 201 32.04 5.47 14.48
N SER A 202 31.42 6.38 15.23
CA SER A 202 29.97 6.44 15.42
C SER A 202 29.25 6.98 14.19
N GLU A 203 28.21 6.26 13.74
CA GLU A 203 27.32 6.68 12.65
C GLU A 203 26.27 7.70 13.13
N PHE A 204 26.27 8.08 14.41
CA PHE A 204 25.34 9.03 15.03
C PHE A 204 25.82 10.48 14.89
N TYR A 205 26.05 10.95 13.65
CA TYR A 205 26.58 12.30 13.38
C TYR A 205 25.55 13.43 13.51
N SER A 206 24.24 13.12 13.49
CA SER A 206 23.17 14.11 13.63
C SER A 206 21.90 13.49 14.23
N ILE A 207 21.04 14.32 14.81
CA ILE A 207 19.75 13.85 15.36
C ILE A 207 18.89 13.17 14.28
N PRO A 208 18.75 13.69 13.04
CA PRO A 208 18.03 12.99 11.98
C PRO A 208 18.64 11.63 11.59
N ALA A 209 19.97 11.49 11.63
CA ALA A 209 20.62 10.19 11.42
C ALA A 209 20.27 9.21 12.56
N ALA A 210 20.26 9.68 13.80
CA ALA A 210 19.78 8.88 14.94
C ALA A 210 18.28 8.53 14.84
N CYS A 211 17.45 9.40 14.25
CA CYS A 211 16.04 9.11 13.97
C CYS A 211 15.87 7.93 13.00
N TRP A 212 16.71 7.82 11.97
CA TRP A 212 16.72 6.65 11.09
C TRP A 212 17.00 5.36 11.86
N TRP A 213 18.06 5.35 12.66
CA TRP A 213 18.40 4.22 13.54
C TRP A 213 17.24 3.88 14.49
N CYS A 214 16.62 4.88 15.11
CA CYS A 214 15.55 4.68 16.07
C CYS A 214 14.29 4.10 15.41
N VAL A 215 13.92 4.57 14.21
CA VAL A 215 12.84 3.99 13.41
C VAL A 215 13.13 2.52 13.11
N VAL A 216 14.31 2.19 12.58
CA VAL A 216 14.72 0.82 12.21
C VAL A 216 14.75 -0.10 13.44
N THR A 217 15.14 0.42 14.60
CA THR A 217 15.23 -0.32 15.87
C THR A 217 13.85 -0.53 16.50
N MET A 218 13.04 0.52 16.63
CA MET A 218 11.69 0.42 17.21
C MET A 218 10.76 -0.43 16.36
N THR A 219 10.95 -0.44 15.04
CA THR A 219 10.20 -1.32 14.10
C THR A 219 10.78 -2.73 13.99
N THR A 220 11.81 -3.06 14.77
CA THR A 220 12.46 -4.37 14.80
C THR A 220 13.07 -4.82 13.47
N ILE A 221 13.31 -3.89 12.53
CA ILE A 221 13.95 -4.18 11.24
C ILE A 221 15.44 -4.48 11.44
N GLY A 222 16.14 -3.60 12.18
CA GLY A 222 17.54 -3.82 12.57
C GLY A 222 18.51 -4.06 11.40
N TYR A 223 18.61 -3.14 10.44
CA TYR A 223 19.54 -3.26 9.29
C TYR A 223 21.01 -3.42 9.69
N GLY A 224 21.41 -2.88 10.85
CA GLY A 224 22.78 -2.96 11.36
C GLY A 224 23.75 -1.96 10.72
N ASP A 225 23.23 -0.99 9.98
CA ASP A 225 23.97 0.12 9.36
C ASP A 225 24.39 1.21 10.36
N SER A 226 23.71 1.33 11.50
CA SER A 226 24.11 2.18 12.62
C SER A 226 23.91 1.43 13.93
N ILE A 227 24.96 1.31 14.75
CA ILE A 227 24.94 0.53 16.00
C ILE A 227 25.69 1.33 17.08
N PRO A 228 25.12 1.49 18.29
CA PRO A 228 25.82 2.17 19.38
C PRO A 228 27.04 1.39 19.83
N GLN A 229 28.15 2.09 20.02
CA GLN A 229 29.41 1.50 20.45
C GLN A 229 29.50 1.47 21.98
N THR A 230 28.99 2.50 22.65
CA THR A 230 29.07 2.63 24.11
C THR A 230 28.18 1.62 24.82
N SER A 231 28.59 1.20 26.02
CA SER A 231 27.77 0.33 26.88
C SER A 231 26.44 0.99 27.27
N ILE A 232 26.45 2.30 27.50
CA ILE A 232 25.25 3.07 27.88
C ILE A 232 24.32 3.22 26.67
N GLY A 233 24.85 3.50 25.48
CA GLY A 233 24.10 3.51 24.22
C GLY A 233 23.44 2.17 23.96
N LYS A 234 24.12 1.05 24.23
CA LYS A 234 23.51 -0.29 24.15
C LYS A 234 22.35 -0.49 25.14
N MET A 235 22.43 0.05 26.35
CA MET A 235 21.31 0.02 27.31
C MET A 235 20.12 0.89 26.85
N ILE A 236 20.40 2.05 26.25
CA ILE A 236 19.34 2.87 25.67
C ILE A 236 18.71 2.17 24.46
N ALA A 237 19.51 1.54 23.61
CA ALA A 237 19.03 0.76 22.48
C ALA A 237 18.09 -0.37 22.91
N THR A 238 18.42 -1.13 23.95
CA THR A 238 17.53 -2.18 24.46
C THR A 238 16.23 -1.59 25.00
N SER A 239 16.28 -0.48 25.73
CA SER A 239 15.08 0.20 26.23
C SER A 239 14.19 0.74 25.09
N ALA A 240 14.81 1.28 24.03
CA ALA A 240 14.12 1.80 22.85
C ALA A 240 13.44 0.67 22.07
N SER A 241 14.10 -0.48 21.90
CA SER A 241 13.51 -1.67 21.26
C SER A 241 12.28 -2.19 22.01
N VAL A 242 12.36 -2.31 23.34
CA VAL A 242 11.23 -2.77 24.15
C VAL A 242 10.07 -1.78 24.10
N CYS A 243 10.36 -0.49 24.23
CA CYS A 243 9.36 0.57 24.11
C CYS A 243 8.70 0.56 22.72
N GLY A 244 9.48 0.41 21.66
CA GLY A 244 9.00 0.33 20.28
C GLY A 244 7.99 -0.79 20.06
N ILE A 245 8.27 -2.00 20.54
CA ILE A 245 7.35 -3.15 20.44
C ILE A 245 6.01 -2.85 21.14
N ILE A 246 6.05 -2.28 22.35
CA ILE A 246 4.85 -1.94 23.12
C ILE A 246 4.01 -0.90 22.36
N VAL A 247 4.66 0.13 21.81
CA VAL A 247 3.97 1.21 21.06
C VAL A 247 3.36 0.70 19.76
N LEU A 248 4.07 -0.18 19.04
CA LEU A 248 3.58 -0.75 17.78
C LEU A 248 2.47 -1.79 17.96
N ALA A 249 2.36 -2.44 19.12
CA ALA A 249 1.28 -3.37 19.40
C ALA A 249 -0.10 -2.67 19.46
N PHE A 250 -0.15 -1.46 20.04
CA PHE A 250 -1.39 -0.71 20.24
C PHE A 250 -2.21 -0.40 18.96
N PRO A 251 -1.64 0.17 17.87
CA PRO A 251 -2.38 0.42 16.63
C PRO A 251 -2.84 -0.86 15.98
N ILE A 252 -2.01 -1.92 16.02
CA ILE A 252 -2.32 -3.17 15.33
C ILE A 252 -3.57 -3.78 15.97
N SER A 253 -3.61 -3.89 17.31
CA SER A 253 -4.79 -4.40 18.02
C SER A 253 -6.04 -3.58 17.73
N MET A 254 -5.92 -2.25 17.77
CA MET A 254 -7.03 -1.33 17.53
C MET A 254 -7.54 -1.40 16.08
N ILE A 255 -6.66 -1.44 15.09
CA ILE A 255 -7.02 -1.60 13.66
C ILE A 255 -7.71 -2.94 13.45
N VAL A 256 -7.20 -4.02 14.04
CA VAL A 256 -7.77 -5.37 13.89
C VAL A 256 -9.20 -5.43 14.45
N GLU A 257 -9.45 -4.87 15.64
CA GLU A 257 -10.79 -4.84 16.23
C GLU A 257 -11.77 -4.03 15.37
N LYS A 258 -11.35 -2.86 14.90
CA LYS A 258 -12.18 -1.99 14.04
C LYS A 258 -12.43 -2.64 12.68
N PHE A 259 -11.44 -3.32 12.11
CA PHE A 259 -11.56 -4.02 10.84
C PHE A 259 -12.50 -5.21 10.95
N ALA A 260 -12.37 -6.03 12.00
CA ALA A 260 -13.30 -7.12 12.29
C ALA A 260 -14.73 -6.62 12.45
N SER A 261 -14.91 -5.52 13.20
CA SER A 261 -16.20 -4.86 13.37
C SER A 261 -16.77 -4.32 12.05
N ALA A 262 -15.93 -3.71 11.21
CA ALA A 262 -16.34 -3.18 9.91
C ALA A 262 -16.74 -4.30 8.93
N GLN A 263 -15.99 -5.41 8.92
CA GLN A 263 -16.30 -6.58 8.11
C GLN A 263 -17.62 -7.24 8.54
N GLN A 264 -17.84 -7.41 9.85
CA GLN A 264 -19.09 -7.95 10.37
C GLN A 264 -20.29 -7.10 9.96
N ARG A 265 -20.19 -5.76 10.09
CA ARG A 265 -21.24 -4.83 9.64
C ARG A 265 -21.47 -4.91 8.12
N ALA A 266 -20.44 -5.16 7.32
CA ALA A 266 -20.59 -5.33 5.88
C ALA A 266 -21.42 -6.58 5.55
N ILE A 267 -21.11 -7.71 6.19
CA ILE A 267 -21.85 -8.98 6.03
C ILE A 267 -23.31 -8.82 6.48
N GLU A 268 -23.55 -8.19 7.62
CA GLU A 268 -24.91 -7.94 8.14
C GLU A 268 -25.74 -7.06 7.20
N ARG A 269 -25.12 -6.05 6.57
CA ARG A 269 -25.78 -5.20 5.57
C ARG A 269 -26.16 -5.98 4.31
N GLU A 270 -25.33 -6.91 3.87
CA GLU A 270 -25.64 -7.77 2.72
C GLU A 270 -26.78 -8.74 3.04
N ALA A 271 -26.74 -9.37 4.22
CA ALA A 271 -27.82 -10.24 4.70
C ALA A 271 -29.15 -9.48 4.87
N ALA A 272 -29.11 -8.26 5.43
CA ALA A 272 -30.30 -7.42 5.58
C ALA A 272 -30.88 -6.99 4.22
N LYS A 273 -30.04 -6.67 3.23
CA LYS A 273 -30.48 -6.37 1.86
C LYS A 273 -31.14 -7.58 1.20
N GLN A 274 -30.56 -8.78 1.35
CA GLN A 274 -31.15 -10.01 0.83
C GLN A 274 -32.48 -10.33 1.50
N ALA A 275 -32.58 -10.16 2.82
CA ALA A 275 -33.83 -10.33 3.55
C ALA A 275 -34.90 -9.32 3.11
N ALA A 276 -34.54 -8.06 2.89
CA ALA A 276 -35.45 -7.04 2.38
C ALA A 276 -35.95 -7.36 0.97
N ILE A 277 -35.07 -7.82 0.07
CA ILE A 277 -35.45 -8.25 -1.28
C ILE A 277 -36.36 -9.48 -1.23
N ALA A 278 -36.06 -10.46 -0.38
CA ALA A 278 -36.89 -11.64 -0.19
C ALA A 278 -38.27 -11.29 0.35
N ALA A 279 -38.35 -10.37 1.33
CA ALA A 279 -39.60 -9.87 1.88
C ALA A 279 -40.43 -9.12 0.81
N ALA A 280 -39.81 -8.23 0.04
CA ALA A 280 -40.47 -7.52 -1.06
C ALA A 280 -40.98 -8.48 -2.14
N THR A 281 -40.18 -9.51 -2.48
CA THR A 281 -40.56 -10.55 -3.44
C THR A 281 -41.73 -11.37 -2.92
N ASN A 282 -41.70 -11.78 -1.66
CA ASN A 282 -42.79 -12.54 -1.04
C ASN A 282 -44.08 -11.72 -0.97
N GLN A 283 -43.98 -10.43 -0.62
CA GLN A 283 -45.12 -9.51 -0.64
C GLN A 283 -45.72 -9.36 -2.05
N TYR A 284 -44.88 -9.24 -3.08
CA TYR A 284 -45.33 -9.19 -4.47
C TYR A 284 -46.01 -10.50 -4.91
N LEU A 285 -45.45 -11.65 -4.54
CA LEU A 285 -46.02 -12.96 -4.87
C LEU A 285 -47.39 -13.16 -4.19
N LEU A 286 -47.53 -12.76 -2.93
CA LEU A 286 -48.81 -12.83 -2.22
C LEU A 286 -49.88 -11.90 -2.82
N GLY A 287 -49.48 -10.74 -3.33
CA GLY A 287 -50.37 -9.82 -4.04
C GLY A 287 -50.81 -10.34 -5.42
N ARG A 288 -49.94 -11.07 -6.12
CA ARG A 288 -50.20 -11.59 -7.48
C ARG A 288 -50.89 -12.96 -7.50
N PHE A 289 -50.61 -13.82 -6.52
CA PHE A 289 -51.26 -15.11 -6.34
C PHE A 289 -51.86 -15.17 -4.93
N PRO A 290 -53.08 -14.65 -4.73
CA PRO A 290 -53.77 -14.82 -3.47
C PRO A 290 -53.98 -16.31 -3.22
N SER A 291 -53.21 -16.87 -2.29
CA SER A 291 -53.38 -18.26 -1.86
C SER A 291 -54.83 -18.43 -1.42
N ARG A 292 -55.59 -19.29 -2.12
CA ARG A 292 -56.87 -19.80 -1.63
C ARG A 292 -56.59 -20.64 -0.38
N ARG A 293 -56.42 -19.99 0.78
CA ARG A 293 -56.58 -20.61 2.09
C ARG A 293 -58.06 -20.90 2.33
N GLY A 294 -58.57 -21.83 1.54
CA GLY A 294 -59.93 -22.35 1.61
C GLY A 294 -59.86 -23.87 1.54
N ALA A 295 -59.17 -24.50 2.49
CA ALA A 295 -59.24 -25.94 2.68
C ALA A 295 -59.58 -26.23 4.15
N CYS A 296 -60.81 -26.68 4.33
CA CYS A 296 -61.19 -27.73 5.26
C CYS A 296 -60.74 -27.56 6.73
N LYS A 297 -61.58 -26.92 7.54
CA LYS A 297 -61.64 -27.22 8.97
C LYS A 297 -62.15 -28.67 9.14
N ARG A 298 -61.24 -29.65 9.25
CA ARG A 298 -61.53 -30.89 9.96
C ARG A 298 -60.53 -31.04 11.09
N PRO A 299 -60.97 -31.16 12.36
CA PRO A 299 -60.08 -31.39 13.47
C PRO A 299 -59.64 -32.86 13.42
N MET A 300 -58.36 -33.12 13.18
CA MET A 300 -57.80 -34.44 13.37
C MET A 300 -57.09 -34.45 14.72
N LEU A 301 -57.69 -35.18 15.67
CA LEU A 301 -57.16 -35.43 17.00
C LEU A 301 -55.70 -35.92 16.94
N ALA A 302 -54.90 -35.44 17.90
CA ALA A 302 -53.67 -36.09 18.36
C ALA A 302 -53.99 -37.55 18.80
N PRO A 303 -53.05 -38.53 18.81
CA PRO A 303 -51.80 -38.42 19.58
C PRO A 303 -50.58 -39.15 18.98
N LEU A 304 -49.36 -38.79 19.42
CA LEU A 304 -48.26 -39.73 19.69
C LEU A 304 -47.08 -38.99 20.36
N GLN A 305 -47.29 -38.64 21.63
CA GLN A 305 -46.21 -38.68 22.60
C GLN A 305 -45.85 -40.17 22.80
N ARG A 306 -44.78 -40.63 22.17
CA ARG A 306 -43.88 -41.73 22.58
C ARG A 306 -43.03 -42.11 21.37
N LEU A 307 -41.78 -41.66 21.37
CA LEU A 307 -40.59 -42.43 20.98
C LEU A 307 -39.37 -41.51 21.11
N CYS A 308 -38.57 -41.78 22.16
CA CYS A 308 -37.11 -41.64 22.27
C CYS A 308 -36.45 -40.39 21.66
N GLY A 309 -35.72 -39.55 22.38
CA GLY A 309 -34.87 -39.80 23.55
C GLY A 309 -33.46 -39.26 23.28
N PHE A 310 -32.81 -38.71 24.33
CA PHE A 310 -31.41 -38.28 24.41
C PHE A 310 -31.02 -36.95 23.71
N ARG A 311 -30.24 -36.03 24.28
CA ARG A 311 -29.76 -35.73 25.65
C ARG A 311 -29.05 -34.36 25.53
N ARG A 312 -29.53 -33.30 26.17
CA ARG A 312 -28.72 -32.09 26.41
C ARG A 312 -27.71 -32.44 27.51
N ARG A 313 -26.41 -32.33 27.24
CA ARG A 313 -25.39 -32.21 28.29
C ARG A 313 -24.81 -30.80 28.25
N SER A 314 -25.19 -30.04 29.27
CA SER A 314 -24.39 -28.98 29.86
C SER A 314 -23.08 -29.59 30.40
N LEU A 315 -21.98 -28.86 30.26
CA LEU A 315 -20.76 -29.08 31.03
C LEU A 315 -20.10 -27.72 31.27
N SER A 316 -20.39 -27.18 32.44
CA SER A 316 -19.57 -26.23 33.17
C SER A 316 -18.49 -26.98 33.96
N THR A 317 -17.33 -26.33 34.11
CA THR A 317 -16.33 -26.50 35.18
C THR A 317 -15.37 -27.68 35.08
N ILE A 318 -14.08 -27.39 34.86
CA ILE A 318 -12.92 -27.94 35.62
C ILE A 318 -11.81 -26.86 35.65
N THR A 319 -11.39 -26.54 36.88
CA THR A 319 -10.16 -25.89 37.42
C THR A 319 -9.22 -25.13 36.49
#